data_AF-A0A9P7JF41-F1
#
_entry.id   AF-A0A9P7JF41-F1
#
_cell.length_a   1.000
_cell.length_b   1.000
_cell.length_c   1.000
_cell.angle_alpha   90.00
_cell.angle_beta   90.00
_cell.angle_gamma   90.00
#
_symmetry.space_group_name_H-M   'P 1'
#
loop_
_entity.id
_entity.type
_entity.pdbx_description
1 polymer ?
#
loop_
_entity_poly.entity_id
_entity_poly.type
_entity_poly.pdbx_seq_one_letter_code
_entity_poly.pdbx_strand_id
1 'polypeptide(L)' 'YDINCQYNKHFWVQVDRSRFLEMVLELTIIPGIRLWHVHGHQDSCYVRYASNFIEGIGRIDGEIMQTLWLCLN' A
#
# COMPACT_ATOMS: atom_id res chain seq x y z
N TYR A 1 -4.43 -11.67 -2.52
CA TYR A 1 -3.56 -11.85 -1.34
C TYR A 1 -2.32 -10.99 -1.57
N ASP A 2 -2.37 -9.71 -1.17
CA ASP A 2 -1.22 -8.82 -1.18
C ASP A 2 -0.36 -9.10 0.05
N ILE A 3 0.95 -9.23 -0.16
CA ILE A 3 1.94 -9.51 0.87
C ILE A 3 1.89 -8.47 1.99
N ASN A 4 1.65 -7.20 1.68
CA ASN A 4 1.74 -6.11 2.63
C ASN A 4 0.62 -6.14 3.68
N CYS A 5 -0.59 -6.58 3.29
CA CYS A 5 -1.73 -6.69 4.20
C CYS A 5 -1.47 -7.62 5.40
N GLN A 6 -0.69 -8.69 5.19
CA GLN A 6 -0.32 -9.62 6.26
C GLN A 6 1.05 -9.29 6.84
N TYR A 7 2.00 -8.89 6.00
CA TYR A 7 3.35 -8.53 6.43
C TYR A 7 3.33 -7.40 7.47
N ASN A 8 2.59 -6.33 7.23
CA ASN A 8 2.50 -5.20 8.16
C ASN A 8 1.97 -5.59 9.54
N LYS A 9 1.02 -6.55 9.64
CA LYS A 9 0.50 -7.01 10.94
C LYS A 9 1.56 -7.68 11.81
N HIS A 10 2.56 -8.29 11.16
CA HIS A 10 3.62 -9.03 11.82
C HIS A 10 4.97 -8.32 11.73
N PHE A 11 5.01 -7.09 11.21
CA PHE A 11 6.25 -6.36 10.92
C PHE A 11 7.15 -6.25 12.15
N TRP A 12 6.62 -5.68 13.24
CA TRP A 12 7.40 -5.48 14.47
C TRP A 12 7.86 -6.80 15.09
N VAL A 13 7.03 -7.84 15.05
CA VAL A 13 7.40 -9.18 15.55
C VAL A 13 8.54 -9.78 14.71
N GLN A 14 8.55 -9.54 13.40
CA GLN A 14 9.61 -10.03 12.52
C GLN A 14 10.91 -9.26 12.71
N VAL A 15 10.82 -7.93 12.89
CA VAL A 15 11.99 -7.09 13.20
C VAL A 15 12.61 -7.51 14.53
N ASP A 16 11.81 -7.66 15.58
CA ASP A 16 12.27 -8.06 16.92
C ASP A 16 12.95 -9.45 16.93
N ARG A 17 12.48 -10.37 16.09
CA ARG A 17 13.07 -11.72 15.94
C ARG A 17 14.30 -11.75 15.04
N SER A 18 14.58 -10.68 14.32
CA SER A 18 15.67 -10.66 13.36
C SER A 18 17.00 -10.42 14.06
N ARG A 19 18.01 -11.22 13.71
CA ARG A 19 19.40 -10.97 14.13
C ARG A 19 20.07 -9.84 13.33
N PHE A 20 19.44 -9.39 12.24
CA PHE A 20 20.05 -8.50 11.25
C PHE A 20 19.30 -7.19 11.05
N LEU A 21 18.13 -7.02 11.67
CA LEU A 21 17.32 -5.82 11.52
C LEU A 21 17.22 -5.11 12.86
N GLU A 22 17.50 -3.82 12.85
CA GLU A 22 17.24 -2.91 13.95
C GLU A 22 16.40 -1.75 13.40
N MET A 23 15.38 -1.35 14.14
CA MET A 23 14.48 -0.27 13.77
C MET A 23 14.24 0.63 14.96
N VAL A 24 14.09 1.92 14.68
CA VAL A 24 13.72 2.91 15.69
C VAL A 24 12.22 2.79 15.97
N LEU A 25 11.86 2.56 17.23
CA LEU A 25 10.47 2.42 17.68
C LEU A 25 9.62 3.67 17.42
N GLU A 26 10.26 4.84 17.31
CA GLU A 26 9.61 6.13 17.07
C GLU A 26 9.30 6.36 15.58
N LEU A 27 9.71 5.46 14.68
CA LEU A 27 9.44 5.59 13.26
C LEU A 27 7.97 5.27 12.94
N THR A 28 7.25 6.25 12.39
CA THR A 28 5.91 6.03 11.85
C THR A 28 5.99 5.30 10.52
N ILE A 29 5.44 4.08 10.47
CA ILE A 29 5.33 3.28 9.24
C ILE A 29 3.87 3.30 8.79
N ILE A 30 3.63 3.78 7.57
CA ILE A 30 2.31 3.80 6.96
C ILE A 30 2.25 2.73 5.85
N PRO A 31 1.59 1.58 6.09
CA PRO A 31 1.46 0.54 5.09
C PRO A 31 0.50 0.98 3.97
N GLY A 32 0.97 0.90 2.71
CA GLY A 32 0.16 1.16 1.53
C GLY A 32 -0.02 -0.07 0.66
N ILE A 33 -1.19 -0.22 0.05
CA ILE A 33 -1.46 -1.15 -1.04
C ILE A 33 -1.91 -0.32 -2.24
N ARG A 34 -1.35 -0.63 -3.42
CA ARG A 34 -1.68 0.07 -4.66
C ARG A 34 -3.19 -0.02 -4.91
N LEU A 35 -3.82 1.07 -5.32
CA LEU A 35 -5.28 1.16 -5.46
C LEU A 35 -5.88 0.00 -6.26
N TRP A 36 -5.26 -0.36 -7.39
CA TRP A 36 -5.65 -1.50 -8.22
C TRP A 36 -5.69 -2.84 -7.47
N HIS A 37 -4.79 -3.06 -6.51
CA HIS A 37 -4.70 -4.30 -5.76
C HIS A 37 -5.61 -4.30 -4.51
N VAL A 38 -5.83 -3.13 -3.90
CA VAL A 38 -6.60 -3.05 -2.64
C VAL A 38 -8.09 -3.36 -2.85
N HIS A 39 -8.62 -3.18 -4.06
CA HIS A 39 -10.00 -3.58 -4.41
C HIS A 39 -10.20 -5.09 -4.45
N GLY A 40 -9.13 -5.89 -4.62
CA GLY A 40 -9.20 -7.35 -4.55
C GLY A 40 -9.08 -7.91 -3.13
N HIS A 41 -9.09 -7.05 -2.10
CA HIS A 41 -9.02 -7.42 -0.69
C HIS A 41 -10.38 -7.29 0.00
N GLN A 42 -10.49 -7.82 1.22
CA GLN A 42 -11.63 -7.52 2.10
C GLN A 42 -11.81 -6.02 2.31
N ASP A 43 -13.05 -5.56 2.44
CA ASP A 43 -13.41 -4.13 2.49
C ASP A 43 -12.63 -3.32 3.55
N SER A 44 -12.34 -3.94 4.69
CA SER A 44 -11.56 -3.27 5.75
C SER A 44 -10.14 -2.87 5.32
N CYS A 45 -9.58 -3.50 4.29
CA CYS A 45 -8.27 -3.16 3.74
C CYS A 45 -8.31 -1.87 2.93
N TYR A 46 -9.45 -1.53 2.32
CA TYR A 46 -9.60 -0.33 1.50
C TYR A 46 -9.32 0.93 2.32
N VAL A 47 -10.03 1.09 3.43
CA VAL A 47 -9.88 2.25 4.32
C VAL A 47 -8.54 2.31 5.05
N ARG A 48 -7.85 1.17 5.20
CA ARG A 48 -6.59 1.07 5.94
C ARG A 48 -5.35 1.27 5.08
N TYR A 49 -5.40 0.83 3.83
CA TYR A 49 -4.20 0.68 3.01
C TYR A 49 -4.31 1.32 1.63
N ALA A 50 -5.49 1.75 1.19
CA ALA A 50 -5.59 2.38 -0.12
C ALA A 50 -4.75 3.66 -0.14
N SER A 51 -3.91 3.79 -1.17
CA SER A 51 -3.08 4.98 -1.39
C SER A 51 -3.87 6.29 -1.42
N ASN A 52 -5.18 6.25 -1.67
CA ASN A 52 -6.03 7.43 -1.64
C ASN A 52 -6.08 8.14 -0.27
N PHE A 53 -5.79 7.42 0.81
CA PHE A 53 -5.86 7.92 2.18
C PHE A 53 -4.49 8.18 2.82
N ILE A 54 -3.40 8.04 2.06
CA ILE A 54 -2.04 8.25 2.55
C ILE A 54 -1.54 9.59 2.01
N GLU A 55 -1.22 10.52 2.92
CA GLU A 55 -0.68 11.83 2.55
C GLU A 55 0.69 11.71 1.88
N GLY A 56 0.93 12.53 0.86
CA GLY A 56 2.21 12.58 0.15
C GLY A 56 2.46 11.43 -0.84
N ILE A 57 1.55 10.45 -0.95
CA ILE A 57 1.71 9.37 -1.95
C ILE A 57 1.28 9.85 -3.34
N GLY A 58 2.15 9.63 -4.32
CA GLY A 58 1.87 9.94 -5.72
C GLY A 58 0.75 9.06 -6.27
N ARG A 59 -0.23 9.69 -6.91
CA ARG A 59 -1.28 9.00 -7.65
C ARG A 59 -0.83 8.87 -9.09
N ILE A 60 -0.52 7.65 -9.50
CA ILE A 60 -0.26 7.33 -10.91
C ILE A 60 -1.50 6.62 -11.42
N ASP A 61 -2.24 7.30 -12.29
CA ASP A 61 -3.31 6.68 -13.04
C ASP A 61 -2.70 5.79 -14.13
N GLY A 62 -2.88 4.48 -14.00
CA GLY A 62 -2.39 3.49 -14.95
C GLY A 62 -3.19 3.46 -16.25
N GLU A 63 -4.36 4.11 -16.28
CA GLU A 63 -5.26 4.15 -17.43
C GLU A 63 -5.27 5.50 -18.14
N ILE A 64 -4.45 6.47 -17.72
CA ILE A 64 -4.43 7.81 -18.34
C ILE A 64 -4.24 7.73 -19.86
N MET A 65 -3.46 6.76 -20.35
CA MET A 65 -3.28 6.53 -21.78
C MET A 65 -4.56 6.04 -22.46
N GLN A 66 -5.35 5.17 -21.82
CA GLN A 66 -6.63 4.68 -22.34
C GLN A 66 -7.69 5.78 -22.35
N THR A 67 -7.78 6.59 -21.30
CA THR A 67 -8.73 7.71 -21.23
C THR A 67 -8.40 8.79 -22.26
N LEU A 68 -7.12 9.09 -22.49
CA LEU A 68 -6.69 10.07 -23.48
C LEU A 68 -6.89 9.58 -24.93
N TRP A 69 -6.80 8.28 -25.18
CA TRP A 69 -7.11 7.69 -26.49
C TRP A 69 -8.58 7.80 -26.88
N LEU A 70 -9.51 7.72 -25.91
CA LEU A 70 -10.94 7.90 -26.19
C LEU A 70 -11.26 9.29 -26.75
N CYS A 71 -10.50 10.32 -26.39
CA CYS A 71 -10.68 11.68 -26.93
C CYS A 71 -10.11 11.87 -28.35
N LEU A 72 -9.33 10.91 -28.86
CA LEU A 72 -8.70 10.95 -30.18
C LEU A 72 -9.45 10.13 -31.24
N ASN A 73 -10.54 9.44 -30.85
CA ASN A 73 -11.48 8.74 -31.74
C ASN A 73 -12.81 9.49 -31.79
#